data_AF-A0A7S1ZBT6-F1
#
_entry.id   AF-A0A7S1ZBT6-F1
#
_cell.length_a   1.000
_cell.length_b   1.000
_cell.length_c   1.000
_cell.angle_alpha   90.00
_cell.angle_beta   90.00
_cell.angle_gamma   90.00
#
_symmetry.space_group_name_H-M   'P 1'
#
loop_
_entity.id
_entity.type
_entity.pdbx_description
1 polymer ?
#
loop_
_entity_poly.entity_id
_entity_poly.type
_entity_poly.pdbx_seq_one_letter_code
_entity_poly.pdbx_strand_id
1 'polypeptide(L)'
;GLAELGAQKSALKKSETRVRTRDGTIYVEKNAGRGGAEREPIAWAKRPQYALDQEEGRSRLVPKIFDETLRRGRGGWRALERNDVFACSESRSACDAHGIKIGAPITDARLSVVSYNVWFEKRNQEARAQAMFKILEESNAGIIALQEVTPDFLMWLRDERWVQENYVLSDSVGTTLRGSELTYGVITLVQKQVLVTSESGEGGVGFILHTLPTKMNRSVLVTEFSTGDVTWRVANTHLESLDNSPTREKQLKIIFEILSGRNKGDARWEVNGKGDTNKCASLLLGDLNFDANNLDMFPHEQAAIPVHYRDCWIEIHGVTSGGSSNDGITVPVCDMSGGPVRIDQALLSSKVVRPILIARLGMESFKSMGKAGSINSDVLSRNKNRQDPWIPSKPCFEKTKELKDIERMRACSATLEKLYDELPSDHYGLMVVISSVEVE
;
A
#
# COMPACT_ATOMS: atom_id res chain seq x y z
N GLY A 1 7.30 -6.05 53.96
CA GLY A 1 8.14 -5.71 52.78
C GLY A 1 8.05 -6.77 51.70
N LEU A 2 9.14 -7.52 51.42
CA LEU A 2 9.17 -8.57 50.38
C LEU A 2 8.31 -9.81 50.69
N ALA A 3 8.09 -10.13 51.97
CA ALA A 3 7.23 -11.24 52.39
C ALA A 3 5.72 -10.99 52.14
N GLU A 4 5.26 -9.73 52.21
CA GLU A 4 3.85 -9.37 51.91
C GLU A 4 3.55 -9.38 50.41
N LEU A 5 4.53 -9.04 49.56
CA LEU A 5 4.43 -9.20 48.10
C LEU A 5 4.33 -10.67 47.68
N GLY A 6 4.84 -11.60 48.49
CA GLY A 6 4.68 -13.04 48.31
C GLY A 6 3.26 -13.54 48.60
N ALA A 7 2.59 -12.93 49.59
CA ALA A 7 1.23 -13.31 50.01
C ALA A 7 0.13 -12.77 49.07
N GLN A 8 0.32 -11.58 48.47
CA GLN A 8 -0.65 -11.01 47.52
C GLN A 8 -0.65 -11.67 46.12
N LYS A 9 0.37 -12.47 45.76
CA LYS A 9 0.40 -13.25 44.51
C LYS A 9 -0.48 -14.52 44.52
N SER A 10 -1.27 -14.74 45.58
CA SER A 10 -1.94 -16.03 45.82
C SER A 10 -3.40 -16.14 45.39
N ALA A 11 -4.00 -15.14 44.73
CA ALA A 11 -5.37 -15.27 44.23
C ALA A 11 -5.60 -14.55 42.90
N LEU A 12 -4.85 -14.93 41.84
CA LEU A 12 -5.33 -14.64 40.49
C LEU A 12 -6.64 -15.43 40.31
N LYS A 13 -7.77 -14.71 40.24
CA LYS A 13 -9.08 -15.31 39.97
C LYS A 13 -8.99 -16.09 38.67
N LYS A 14 -9.52 -17.33 38.68
CA LYS A 14 -9.77 -18.07 37.44
C LYS A 14 -10.55 -17.16 36.51
N SER A 15 -10.00 -16.94 35.32
CA SER A 15 -10.61 -16.10 34.29
C SER A 15 -10.68 -16.90 33.00
N GLU A 16 -11.81 -16.79 32.33
CA GLU A 16 -11.98 -17.22 30.95
C GLU A 16 -11.93 -15.99 30.06
N THR A 17 -10.94 -15.96 29.18
CA THR A 17 -10.82 -14.91 28.18
C THR A 17 -11.03 -15.53 26.81
N ARG A 18 -11.96 -14.98 26.03
CA ARG A 18 -12.05 -15.35 24.61
C ARG A 18 -10.94 -14.66 23.86
N VAL A 19 -10.04 -15.45 23.27
CA VAL A 19 -8.91 -14.96 22.48
C VAL A 19 -9.14 -15.37 21.04
N ARG A 20 -9.12 -14.40 20.13
CA ARG A 20 -9.17 -14.65 18.70
C ARG A 20 -7.74 -14.65 18.18
N THR A 21 -7.31 -15.75 17.58
CA THR A 21 -6.06 -15.82 16.84
C THR A 21 -6.21 -15.19 15.47
N ARG A 22 -5.07 -14.94 14.84
CA ARG A 22 -4.99 -14.17 13.61
C ARG A 22 -5.59 -14.86 12.38
N ASP A 23 -5.64 -16.19 12.39
CA ASP A 23 -6.36 -17.04 11.42
C ASP A 23 -7.89 -17.00 11.60
N GLY A 24 -8.38 -16.23 12.59
CA GLY A 24 -9.79 -16.12 12.93
C GLY A 24 -10.29 -17.19 13.89
N THR A 25 -9.44 -18.14 14.29
CA THR A 25 -9.82 -19.18 15.26
C THR A 25 -10.07 -18.53 16.63
N ILE A 26 -11.17 -18.89 17.29
CA ILE A 26 -11.50 -18.37 18.61
C ILE A 26 -11.23 -19.46 19.63
N TYR A 27 -10.39 -19.15 20.60
CA TYR A 27 -10.09 -19.99 21.76
C TYR A 27 -10.74 -19.41 23.00
N VAL A 28 -11.13 -20.27 23.93
CA VAL A 28 -11.26 -19.87 25.33
C VAL A 28 -9.92 -20.15 25.99
N GLU A 29 -9.26 -19.09 26.44
CA GLU A 29 -8.04 -19.18 27.23
C GLU A 29 -8.46 -19.22 28.72
N LYS A 30 -8.34 -20.41 29.33
CA LYS A 30 -8.62 -20.64 30.75
C LYS A 30 -7.33 -20.44 31.53
N ASN A 31 -7.29 -19.41 32.37
CA ASN A 31 -6.12 -19.15 33.20
C ASN A 31 -6.21 -19.99 34.49
N ALA A 32 -5.43 -21.07 34.56
CA ALA A 32 -5.54 -22.07 35.63
C ALA A 32 -4.88 -21.65 36.96
N GLY A 33 -4.14 -20.54 36.98
CA GLY A 33 -3.45 -20.05 38.18
C GLY A 33 -2.24 -20.92 38.54
N ARG A 34 -1.04 -20.40 38.25
CA ARG A 34 0.29 -21.08 38.39
C ARG A 34 0.50 -22.25 37.43
N GLY A 35 0.75 -21.98 36.15
CA GLY A 35 1.45 -22.98 35.32
C GLY A 35 1.16 -22.99 33.84
N GLY A 36 0.14 -22.28 33.35
CA GLY A 36 -0.16 -22.24 31.93
C GLY A 36 -1.57 -21.75 31.66
N ALA A 37 -1.75 -21.20 30.47
CA ALA A 37 -3.06 -20.90 29.93
C ALA A 37 -3.46 -22.08 29.04
N GLU A 38 -4.56 -22.77 29.38
CA GLU A 38 -5.12 -23.79 28.50
C GLU A 38 -5.99 -23.12 27.46
N ARG A 39 -5.78 -23.49 26.19
CA ARG A 39 -6.55 -22.97 25.06
C ARG A 39 -7.42 -24.08 24.50
N GLU A 40 -8.73 -23.93 24.68
CA GLU A 40 -9.71 -24.80 24.05
C GLU A 40 -10.29 -24.09 22.82
N PRO A 41 -10.15 -24.65 21.60
CA PRO A 41 -10.79 -24.08 20.42
C PRO A 41 -12.32 -24.19 20.57
N ILE A 42 -13.03 -23.10 20.30
CA ILE A 42 -14.50 -23.10 20.36
C ILE A 42 -15.03 -23.80 19.10
N ALA A 43 -15.36 -25.08 19.21
CA ALA A 43 -15.79 -25.96 18.11
C ALA A 43 -17.00 -25.46 17.29
N TRP A 44 -17.74 -24.47 17.78
CA TRP A 44 -18.95 -23.92 17.16
C TRP A 44 -18.82 -22.43 16.76
N ALA A 45 -17.65 -21.82 16.92
CA ALA A 45 -17.43 -20.48 16.37
C ALA A 45 -17.33 -20.60 14.86
N LYS A 46 -18.45 -20.42 14.15
CA LYS A 46 -18.45 -20.26 12.68
C LYS A 46 -17.32 -19.30 12.33
N ARG A 47 -16.35 -19.78 11.54
CA ARG A 47 -15.27 -18.95 11.02
C ARG A 47 -15.92 -17.71 10.42
N PRO A 48 -15.47 -16.50 10.78
CA PRO A 48 -16.12 -15.30 10.31
C PRO A 48 -16.09 -15.28 8.78
N GLN A 49 -17.16 -14.80 8.15
CA GLN A 49 -17.32 -14.88 6.69
C GLN A 49 -16.10 -14.36 5.94
N TYR A 50 -15.45 -13.29 6.44
CA TYR A 50 -14.22 -12.76 5.84
C TYR A 50 -13.08 -13.79 5.77
N ALA A 51 -12.96 -14.74 6.70
CA ALA A 51 -11.90 -15.77 6.67
C ALA A 51 -12.20 -16.84 5.61
N LEU A 52 -13.47 -17.18 5.40
CA LEU A 52 -13.91 -18.10 4.34
C LEU A 52 -13.82 -17.43 2.97
N ASP A 53 -14.33 -16.20 2.87
CA ASP A 53 -14.18 -15.31 1.72
C ASP A 53 -12.69 -15.13 1.35
N GLN A 54 -11.80 -15.03 2.34
CA GLN A 54 -10.36 -14.95 2.14
C GLN A 54 -9.74 -16.25 1.61
N GLU A 55 -10.21 -17.42 2.05
CA GLU A 55 -9.77 -18.72 1.52
C GLU A 55 -10.27 -18.96 0.09
N GLU A 56 -11.44 -18.43 -0.24
CA GLU A 56 -11.97 -18.39 -1.60
C GLU A 56 -11.34 -17.27 -2.45
N GLY A 57 -10.39 -16.51 -1.90
CA GLY A 57 -9.64 -15.46 -2.61
C GLY A 57 -10.43 -14.18 -2.88
N ARG A 58 -11.48 -13.91 -2.10
CA ARG A 58 -12.45 -12.82 -2.29
C ARG A 58 -12.78 -12.10 -0.98
N SER A 59 -11.82 -11.45 -0.33
CA SER A 59 -12.18 -10.58 0.80
C SER A 59 -12.72 -9.26 0.27
N ARG A 60 -14.05 -9.15 0.12
CA ARG A 60 -14.68 -7.83 -0.07
C ARG A 60 -14.47 -7.03 1.20
N LEU A 61 -13.70 -5.96 1.08
CA LEU A 61 -13.44 -5.08 2.21
C LEU A 61 -14.53 -4.02 2.24
N VAL A 62 -15.05 -3.78 3.43
CA VAL A 62 -16.00 -2.69 3.65
C VAL A 62 -15.19 -1.40 3.79
N PRO A 63 -15.36 -0.43 2.87
CA PRO A 63 -14.65 0.85 2.95
C PRO A 63 -14.84 1.50 4.32
N LYS A 64 -13.82 2.19 4.82
CA LYS A 64 -13.84 2.80 6.15
C LYS A 64 -13.74 4.31 6.07
N ILE A 65 -14.63 4.99 6.79
CA ILE A 65 -14.64 6.44 6.94
C ILE A 65 -14.45 6.81 8.41
N PHE A 66 -13.75 7.91 8.68
CA PHE A 66 -13.67 8.48 10.02
C PHE A 66 -14.92 9.31 10.32
N ASP A 67 -15.48 9.10 11.50
CA ASP A 67 -16.67 9.79 12.00
C ASP A 67 -16.34 10.37 13.38
N GLU A 68 -16.26 11.71 13.45
CA GLU A 68 -15.94 12.46 14.67
C GLU A 68 -16.99 12.29 15.78
N THR A 69 -18.24 11.97 15.41
CA THR A 69 -19.37 11.88 16.36
C THR A 69 -19.28 10.62 17.24
N LEU A 70 -18.50 9.62 16.81
CA LEU A 70 -18.34 8.38 17.55
C LEU A 70 -17.60 8.58 18.90
N ARG A 71 -17.84 7.63 19.82
CA ARG A 71 -17.12 7.49 21.10
C ARG A 71 -17.11 8.75 21.99
N ARG A 72 -18.23 9.48 22.02
CA ARG A 72 -18.40 10.74 22.78
C ARG A 72 -17.47 11.85 22.27
N GLY A 73 -17.42 12.04 20.94
CA GLY A 73 -16.64 13.12 20.32
C GLY A 73 -15.13 12.84 20.21
N ARG A 74 -14.70 11.58 20.41
CA ARG A 74 -13.30 11.18 20.19
C ARG A 74 -13.05 10.65 18.77
N GLY A 75 -14.11 10.61 17.97
CA GLY A 75 -14.09 10.04 16.64
C GLY A 75 -13.84 8.54 16.59
N GLY A 76 -13.97 7.98 15.40
CA GLY A 76 -13.64 6.60 15.12
C GLY A 76 -13.85 6.22 13.66
N TRP A 77 -13.13 5.20 13.22
CA TRP A 77 -13.35 4.60 11.91
C TRP A 77 -14.56 3.68 11.94
N ARG A 78 -15.51 3.88 11.03
CA ARG A 78 -16.67 3.02 10.81
C ARG A 78 -16.77 2.57 9.35
N ALA A 79 -17.66 1.62 9.08
CA ALA A 79 -18.01 1.28 7.72
C ALA A 79 -18.63 2.50 6.99
N LEU A 80 -18.26 2.67 5.73
CA LEU A 80 -18.95 3.58 4.81
C LEU A 80 -20.32 2.98 4.47
N GLU A 81 -21.36 3.78 4.63
CA GLU A 81 -22.74 3.45 4.32
C GLU A 81 -23.15 4.15 3.02
N ARG A 82 -24.18 3.62 2.33
CA ARG A 82 -24.66 4.21 1.07
C ARG A 82 -25.16 5.65 1.21
N ASN A 83 -25.62 6.02 2.40
CA ASN A 83 -26.17 7.35 2.68
C ASN A 83 -25.09 8.33 3.16
N ASP A 84 -23.81 7.93 3.23
CA ASP A 84 -22.73 8.84 3.55
C ASP A 84 -22.54 9.82 2.38
N VAL A 85 -23.10 11.02 2.54
CA VAL A 85 -22.96 12.11 1.57
C VAL A 85 -21.66 12.84 1.88
N PHE A 86 -20.75 12.89 0.91
CA PHE A 86 -19.57 13.72 1.02
C PHE A 86 -19.92 15.12 0.51
N ALA A 87 -19.84 16.12 1.40
CA ALA A 87 -19.98 17.50 0.98
C ALA A 87 -18.83 17.85 0.03
N CYS A 88 -19.14 18.45 -1.12
CA CYS A 88 -18.14 19.06 -1.98
C CYS A 88 -17.58 20.28 -1.25
N SER A 89 -16.44 20.13 -0.57
CA SER A 89 -15.79 21.24 0.11
C SER A 89 -15.24 22.21 -0.94
N GLU A 90 -15.62 23.48 -0.88
CA GLU A 90 -15.04 24.53 -1.72
C GLU A 90 -13.50 24.52 -1.56
N SER A 91 -12.77 24.14 -2.62
CA SER A 91 -11.34 23.84 -2.55
C SER A 91 -10.50 25.10 -2.26
N ARG A 92 -9.59 25.03 -1.27
CA ARG A 92 -8.53 26.03 -1.06
C ARG A 92 -7.45 25.86 -2.13
N SER A 93 -7.32 26.80 -3.06
CA SER A 93 -6.35 26.74 -4.16
C SER A 93 -5.12 27.62 -3.89
N ALA A 94 -3.94 27.01 -3.77
CA ALA A 94 -2.65 27.66 -3.99
C ALA A 94 -2.07 27.18 -5.35
N CYS A 95 -1.44 28.07 -6.11
CA CYS A 95 -0.89 27.79 -7.44
C CYS A 95 0.64 27.64 -7.37
N ASP A 96 1.23 26.73 -8.17
CA ASP A 96 2.67 26.63 -8.39
C ASP A 96 3.09 27.16 -9.78
N ALA A 97 4.41 27.26 -9.99
CA ALA A 97 5.04 27.99 -11.10
C ALA A 97 4.96 27.30 -12.48
N HIS A 98 4.42 26.08 -12.58
CA HIS A 98 4.35 25.32 -13.84
C HIS A 98 2.95 25.26 -14.45
N GLY A 99 1.95 25.91 -13.83
CA GLY A 99 0.57 25.96 -14.33
C GLY A 99 -0.19 24.62 -14.24
N ILE A 100 0.47 23.53 -13.86
CA ILE A 100 -0.13 22.24 -13.54
C ILE A 100 -0.18 22.14 -12.02
N LYS A 101 -1.35 22.45 -11.43
CA LYS A 101 -1.58 22.30 -9.99
C LYS A 101 -1.44 20.82 -9.60
N ILE A 102 -0.32 20.42 -9.01
CA ILE A 102 -0.24 19.19 -8.22
C ILE A 102 -1.26 19.36 -7.08
N GLY A 103 -2.22 18.45 -6.99
CA GLY A 103 -3.35 18.58 -6.06
C GLY A 103 -4.52 19.45 -6.52
N ALA A 104 -4.66 19.73 -7.83
CA ALA A 104 -5.90 20.30 -8.37
C ALA A 104 -7.12 19.45 -7.93
N PRO A 105 -8.28 20.07 -7.64
CA PRO A 105 -9.49 19.32 -7.36
C PRO A 105 -9.77 18.35 -8.51
N ILE A 106 -10.15 17.13 -8.13
CA ILE A 106 -10.52 16.06 -9.06
C ILE A 106 -11.75 16.53 -9.80
N THR A 107 -11.58 16.90 -11.06
CA THR A 107 -12.69 17.12 -11.98
C THR A 107 -13.10 15.78 -12.58
N ASP A 108 -14.29 15.70 -13.16
CA ASP A 108 -14.81 14.49 -13.82
C ASP A 108 -13.87 13.93 -14.91
N ALA A 109 -12.87 14.73 -15.33
CA ALA A 109 -11.88 14.39 -16.33
C ALA A 109 -10.52 13.95 -15.78
N ARG A 110 -10.18 14.08 -14.48
CA ARG A 110 -8.80 13.87 -14.00
C ARG A 110 -8.69 13.08 -12.71
N LEU A 111 -7.85 12.05 -12.72
CA LEU A 111 -7.52 11.22 -11.56
C LEU A 111 -6.01 11.26 -11.29
N SER A 112 -5.62 11.65 -10.08
CA SER A 112 -4.25 11.49 -9.57
C SER A 112 -4.14 10.23 -8.71
N VAL A 113 -3.10 9.44 -8.95
CA VAL A 113 -2.84 8.19 -8.23
C VAL A 113 -1.39 8.17 -7.78
N VAL A 114 -1.16 7.93 -6.50
CA VAL A 114 0.17 7.73 -5.91
C VAL A 114 0.37 6.25 -5.59
N SER A 115 1.51 5.69 -5.97
CA SER A 115 2.05 4.42 -5.46
C SER A 115 3.23 4.70 -4.54
N TYR A 116 3.32 4.02 -3.40
CA TYR A 116 4.49 4.15 -2.52
C TYR A 116 4.74 2.88 -1.69
N ASN A 117 5.90 2.23 -1.86
CA ASN A 117 6.41 1.23 -0.93
C ASN A 117 6.97 1.93 0.33
N VAL A 118 6.33 1.69 1.48
CA VAL A 118 6.61 2.45 2.71
C VAL A 118 7.84 1.96 3.47
N TRP A 119 8.41 0.82 3.04
CA TRP A 119 9.55 0.15 3.64
C TRP A 119 9.35 -0.25 5.11
N PHE A 120 9.07 -1.53 5.35
CA PHE A 120 8.70 -2.03 6.69
C PHE A 120 9.82 -2.02 7.73
N GLU A 121 11.07 -1.69 7.36
CA GLU A 121 12.25 -1.75 8.23
C GLU A 121 12.08 -0.89 9.50
N LYS A 122 12.49 -1.40 10.66
CA LYS A 122 12.22 -0.75 11.96
C LYS A 122 13.10 0.46 12.24
N ARG A 123 14.33 0.47 11.73
CA ARG A 123 15.28 1.57 11.93
C ARG A 123 14.61 2.90 11.59
N ASN A 124 14.44 3.85 12.49
CA ASN A 124 13.81 5.16 12.21
C ASN A 124 12.39 5.12 11.57
N GLN A 125 11.65 4.02 11.69
CA GLN A 125 10.39 3.81 10.97
C GLN A 125 9.36 4.94 11.20
N GLU A 126 9.17 5.40 12.43
CA GLU A 126 8.22 6.47 12.76
C GLU A 126 8.63 7.81 12.12
N ALA A 127 9.92 8.17 12.18
CA ALA A 127 10.40 9.42 11.58
C ALA A 127 10.28 9.40 10.05
N ARG A 128 10.56 8.26 9.43
CA ARG A 128 10.33 8.02 8.00
C ARG A 128 8.86 8.12 7.63
N ALA A 129 7.98 7.48 8.40
CA ALA A 129 6.54 7.54 8.19
C ALA A 129 6.01 8.98 8.24
N GLN A 130 6.43 9.77 9.23
CA GLN A 130 6.04 11.17 9.35
C GLN A 130 6.51 12.03 8.16
N ALA A 131 7.75 11.82 7.70
CA ALA A 131 8.25 12.48 6.49
C ALA A 131 7.43 12.08 5.24
N MET A 132 7.09 10.80 5.12
CA MET A 132 6.26 10.28 4.05
C MET A 132 4.83 10.83 4.11
N PHE A 133 4.22 10.95 5.29
CA PHE A 133 2.87 11.50 5.43
C PHE A 133 2.77 12.93 4.91
N LYS A 134 3.80 13.75 5.13
CA LYS A 134 3.87 15.09 4.55
C LYS A 134 3.88 15.06 3.01
N ILE A 135 4.68 14.19 2.41
CA ILE A 135 4.73 14.00 0.95
C ILE A 135 3.36 13.55 0.41
N LEU A 136 2.73 12.59 1.10
CA LEU A 136 1.42 12.06 0.72
C LEU A 136 0.31 13.10 0.85
N GLU A 137 0.31 13.88 1.94
CA GLU A 137 -0.63 14.99 2.17
C GLU A 137 -0.47 16.06 1.09
N GLU A 138 0.76 16.52 0.84
CA GLU A 138 1.07 17.55 -0.17
C GLU A 138 0.73 17.09 -1.60
N SER A 139 0.82 15.79 -1.89
CA SER A 139 0.43 15.25 -3.20
C SER A 139 -1.06 15.44 -3.52
N ASN A 140 -1.90 15.52 -2.46
CA ASN A 140 -3.36 15.59 -2.53
C ASN A 140 -3.95 14.63 -3.59
N ALA A 141 -3.44 13.40 -3.63
CA ALA A 141 -3.79 12.44 -4.66
C ALA A 141 -5.20 11.87 -4.47
N GLY A 142 -5.94 11.68 -5.56
CA GLY A 142 -7.27 11.05 -5.51
C GLY A 142 -7.23 9.62 -4.98
N ILE A 143 -6.14 8.90 -5.28
CA ILE A 143 -5.87 7.57 -4.73
C ILE A 143 -4.44 7.52 -4.25
N ILE A 144 -4.25 6.92 -3.08
CA ILE A 144 -2.93 6.58 -2.54
C ILE A 144 -2.88 5.07 -2.32
N ALA A 145 -1.97 4.39 -2.99
CA ALA A 145 -1.75 2.96 -2.96
C ALA A 145 -0.40 2.68 -2.28
N LEU A 146 -0.45 2.11 -1.08
CA LEU A 146 0.73 1.84 -0.26
C LEU A 146 1.04 0.35 -0.23
N GLN A 147 2.34 0.02 -0.28
CA GLN A 147 2.88 -1.33 -0.13
C GLN A 147 3.73 -1.42 1.15
N GLU A 148 3.95 -2.65 1.64
CA GLU A 148 4.70 -2.93 2.88
C GLU A 148 4.14 -2.28 4.15
N VAL A 149 2.83 -2.00 4.16
CA VAL A 149 2.21 -1.35 5.31
C VAL A 149 2.18 -2.29 6.51
N THR A 150 2.84 -1.91 7.59
CA THR A 150 2.83 -2.62 8.88
C THR A 150 1.65 -2.15 9.75
N PRO A 151 1.29 -2.88 10.83
CA PRO A 151 0.26 -2.43 11.76
C PRO A 151 0.58 -1.09 12.42
N ASP A 152 1.84 -0.86 12.77
CA ASP A 152 2.29 0.40 13.37
C ASP A 152 2.18 1.56 12.38
N PHE A 153 2.63 1.35 11.13
CA PHE A 153 2.48 2.36 10.07
C PHE A 153 1.01 2.70 9.81
N LEU A 154 0.14 1.68 9.71
CA LEU A 154 -1.29 1.89 9.52
C LEU A 154 -1.90 2.67 10.69
N MET A 155 -1.51 2.35 11.93
CA MET A 155 -1.96 3.06 13.12
C MET A 155 -1.58 4.54 13.09
N TRP A 156 -0.34 4.87 12.71
CA TRP A 156 0.06 6.28 12.59
C TRP A 156 -0.70 6.98 11.46
N LEU A 157 -0.77 6.36 10.28
CA LEU A 157 -1.44 6.93 9.10
C LEU A 157 -2.91 7.26 9.37
N ARG A 158 -3.64 6.38 10.05
CA ARG A 158 -5.07 6.59 10.34
C ARG A 158 -5.33 7.66 11.41
N ASP A 159 -4.30 8.01 12.18
CA ASP A 159 -4.37 9.05 13.21
C ASP A 159 -4.03 10.43 12.61
N GLU A 160 -3.51 10.48 11.38
CA GLU A 160 -3.31 11.72 10.64
C GLU A 160 -4.64 12.40 10.30
N ARG A 161 -4.72 13.69 10.61
CA ARG A 161 -5.94 14.49 10.46
C ARG A 161 -6.38 14.58 8.99
N TRP A 162 -5.44 14.80 8.08
CA TRP A 162 -5.74 14.90 6.65
C TRP A 162 -6.32 13.59 6.08
N VAL A 163 -5.93 12.43 6.63
CA VAL A 163 -6.49 11.13 6.26
C VAL A 163 -7.93 11.02 6.77
N GLN A 164 -8.17 11.32 8.04
CA GLN A 164 -9.50 11.27 8.66
C GLN A 164 -10.50 12.19 7.94
N GLU A 165 -10.07 13.41 7.62
CA GLU A 165 -10.91 14.43 7.01
C GLU A 165 -11.18 14.12 5.53
N ASN A 166 -10.17 13.64 4.78
CA ASN A 166 -10.25 13.65 3.31
C ASN A 166 -10.32 12.27 2.66
N TYR A 167 -10.08 11.17 3.36
CA TYR A 167 -9.92 9.85 2.74
C TYR A 167 -10.85 8.77 3.32
N VAL A 168 -11.14 7.79 2.47
CA VAL A 168 -11.75 6.51 2.79
C VAL A 168 -10.65 5.44 2.72
N LEU A 169 -10.56 4.57 3.72
CA LEU A 169 -9.55 3.50 3.81
C LEU A 169 -10.10 2.16 3.35
N SER A 170 -9.26 1.35 2.70
CA SER A 170 -9.55 -0.06 2.44
C SER A 170 -9.59 -0.90 3.71
N ASP A 171 -8.75 -0.56 4.69
CA ASP A 171 -8.72 -1.18 6.02
C ASP A 171 -8.19 -0.17 7.04
N SER A 172 -8.86 -0.04 8.18
CA SER A 172 -8.48 0.85 9.29
C SER A 172 -7.98 0.12 10.54
N VAL A 173 -8.05 -1.22 10.54
CA VAL A 173 -7.73 -2.07 11.69
C VAL A 173 -6.66 -3.12 11.37
N GLY A 174 -6.24 -3.24 10.12
CA GLY A 174 -5.15 -4.11 9.68
C GLY A 174 -5.54 -5.58 9.53
N THR A 175 -6.82 -5.87 9.35
CA THR A 175 -7.34 -7.21 9.02
C THR A 175 -6.81 -7.78 7.69
N THR A 176 -6.34 -6.93 6.78
CA THR A 176 -5.73 -7.31 5.51
C THR A 176 -4.24 -7.59 5.61
N LEU A 177 -3.59 -7.21 6.72
CA LEU A 177 -2.14 -7.35 6.90
C LEU A 177 -1.79 -8.78 7.37
N ARG A 178 -0.92 -9.46 6.63
CA ARG A 178 -0.62 -10.90 6.79
C ARG A 178 0.84 -11.18 7.11
N GLY A 179 1.12 -12.42 7.51
CA GLY A 179 2.46 -12.94 7.81
C GLY A 179 2.71 -13.23 9.30
N SER A 180 3.28 -14.39 9.63
CA SER A 180 3.48 -14.84 11.01
C SER A 180 4.61 -14.08 11.72
N GLU A 181 5.78 -13.97 11.08
CA GLU A 181 6.97 -13.33 11.64
C GLU A 181 7.00 -11.83 11.34
N LEU A 182 6.68 -11.47 10.09
CA LEU A 182 6.60 -10.09 9.65
C LEU A 182 5.20 -9.82 9.12
N THR A 183 4.49 -8.92 9.78
CA THR A 183 3.13 -8.53 9.40
C THR A 183 3.13 -7.32 8.51
N TYR A 184 2.71 -7.48 7.27
CA TYR A 184 2.55 -6.37 6.35
C TYR A 184 1.51 -6.67 5.28
N GLY A 185 1.23 -5.69 4.43
CA GLY A 185 0.32 -5.84 3.30
C GLY A 185 0.24 -4.57 2.45
N VAL A 186 -0.87 -4.46 1.73
CA VAL A 186 -1.20 -3.30 0.91
C VAL A 186 -2.41 -2.57 1.49
N ILE A 187 -2.40 -1.24 1.42
CA ILE A 187 -3.51 -0.37 1.82
C ILE A 187 -3.78 0.62 0.70
N THR A 188 -5.06 0.87 0.42
CA THR A 188 -5.47 1.92 -0.51
C THR A 188 -6.33 2.95 0.22
N LEU A 189 -6.03 4.22 -0.03
CA LEU A 189 -6.82 5.37 0.38
C LEU A 189 -7.47 5.97 -0.86
N VAL A 190 -8.75 6.32 -0.76
CA VAL A 190 -9.49 7.02 -1.82
C VAL A 190 -10.01 8.33 -1.26
N GLN A 191 -9.67 9.44 -1.92
CA GLN A 191 -10.11 10.75 -1.49
C GLN A 191 -11.63 10.86 -1.62
N LYS A 192 -12.30 11.36 -0.59
CA LYS A 192 -13.77 11.48 -0.50
C LYS A 192 -14.35 12.26 -1.68
N GLN A 193 -13.63 13.28 -2.17
CA GLN A 193 -14.05 14.09 -3.31
C GLN A 193 -14.15 13.29 -4.62
N VAL A 194 -13.34 12.24 -4.80
CA VAL A 194 -13.46 11.30 -5.95
C VAL A 194 -14.86 10.70 -6.00
N LEU A 195 -15.45 10.43 -4.83
CA LEU A 195 -16.71 9.69 -4.69
C LEU A 195 -17.96 10.55 -4.88
N VAL A 196 -17.82 11.89 -4.92
CA VAL A 196 -18.94 12.84 -5.07
C VAL A 196 -19.42 12.96 -6.52
N THR A 197 -18.60 12.53 -7.48
CA THR A 197 -18.70 12.89 -8.91
C THR A 197 -19.79 12.15 -9.71
N SER A 198 -20.73 11.45 -9.06
CA SER A 198 -21.82 10.75 -9.75
C SER A 198 -23.13 11.50 -9.59
N GLU A 199 -23.63 12.12 -10.67
CA GLU A 199 -24.93 12.81 -10.70
C GLU A 199 -26.11 11.92 -10.28
N SER A 200 -25.98 10.59 -10.42
CA SER A 200 -27.02 9.63 -10.05
C SER A 200 -27.06 9.30 -8.55
N GLY A 201 -26.09 9.78 -7.75
CA GLY A 201 -25.99 9.44 -6.33
C GLY A 201 -25.63 7.98 -6.06
N GLU A 202 -25.27 7.21 -7.10
CA GLU A 202 -24.82 5.81 -6.99
C GLU A 202 -23.30 5.68 -6.83
N GLY A 203 -22.59 6.80 -6.64
CA GLY A 203 -21.16 6.86 -6.40
C GLY A 203 -20.77 6.08 -5.14
N GLY A 204 -20.01 4.99 -5.34
CA GLY A 204 -19.49 4.17 -4.25
C GLY A 204 -18.09 3.69 -4.58
N VAL A 205 -17.33 3.35 -3.53
CA VAL A 205 -16.04 2.68 -3.66
C VAL A 205 -16.14 1.24 -3.17
N GLY A 206 -15.61 0.32 -3.96
CA GLY A 206 -15.44 -1.08 -3.62
C GLY A 206 -13.97 -1.42 -3.45
N PHE A 207 -13.66 -2.24 -2.46
CA PHE A 207 -12.32 -2.79 -2.26
C PHE A 207 -12.40 -4.31 -2.28
N ILE A 208 -11.56 -4.95 -3.10
CA ILE A 208 -11.51 -6.40 -3.25
C ILE A 208 -10.05 -6.84 -3.10
N LEU A 209 -9.77 -7.59 -2.03
CA LEU A 209 -8.45 -8.16 -1.81
C LEU A 209 -8.40 -9.58 -2.36
N HIS A 210 -7.46 -9.82 -3.28
CA HIS A 210 -7.14 -11.13 -3.81
C HIS A 210 -5.77 -11.59 -3.30
N THR A 211 -5.72 -12.80 -2.74
CA THR A 211 -4.46 -13.44 -2.40
C THR A 211 -3.79 -13.95 -3.67
N LEU A 212 -2.46 -13.78 -3.75
CA LEU A 212 -1.66 -14.22 -4.88
C LEU A 212 -0.86 -15.47 -4.50
N PRO A 213 -0.46 -16.33 -5.47
CA PRO A 213 0.51 -17.39 -5.21
C PRO A 213 1.81 -16.79 -4.69
N THR A 214 2.22 -17.15 -3.47
CA THR A 214 3.31 -16.44 -2.80
C THR A 214 3.93 -17.24 -1.65
N LYS A 215 5.20 -16.93 -1.34
CA LYS A 215 5.89 -17.30 -0.09
C LYS A 215 6.06 -16.12 0.87
N MET A 216 5.72 -14.90 0.46
CA MET A 216 5.93 -13.67 1.21
C MET A 216 4.60 -12.91 1.43
N ASN A 217 3.47 -13.61 1.49
CA ASN A 217 2.14 -13.02 1.75
C ASN A 217 1.69 -11.94 0.75
N ARG A 218 2.07 -12.07 -0.52
CA ARG A 218 1.64 -11.12 -1.57
C ARG A 218 0.14 -11.18 -1.86
N SER A 219 -0.42 -10.03 -2.19
CA SER A 219 -1.83 -9.83 -2.54
C SER A 219 -1.97 -8.66 -3.49
N VAL A 220 -3.06 -8.65 -4.27
CA VAL A 220 -3.50 -7.47 -5.01
C VAL A 220 -4.79 -6.94 -4.39
N LEU A 221 -4.83 -5.63 -4.14
CA LEU A 221 -6.01 -4.91 -3.68
C LEU A 221 -6.58 -4.09 -4.83
N VAL A 222 -7.74 -4.52 -5.34
CA VAL A 222 -8.47 -3.84 -6.41
C VAL A 222 -9.45 -2.86 -5.81
N THR A 223 -9.36 -1.61 -6.25
CA THR A 223 -10.26 -0.52 -5.90
C THR A 223 -11.15 -0.23 -7.10
N GLU A 224 -12.46 -0.28 -6.89
CA GLU A 224 -13.46 -0.05 -7.93
C GLU A 224 -14.31 1.16 -7.57
N PHE A 225 -14.48 2.08 -8.52
CA PHE A 225 -15.33 3.26 -8.37
C PHE A 225 -15.60 3.85 -9.77
N SER A 226 -16.47 4.85 -9.84
CA SER A 226 -16.74 5.58 -11.07
C SER A 226 -16.58 7.08 -10.85
N THR A 227 -16.09 7.79 -11.87
CA THR A 227 -16.01 9.26 -11.90
C THR A 227 -16.55 9.74 -13.23
N GLY A 228 -17.61 10.54 -13.20
CA GLY A 228 -18.38 10.87 -14.41
C GLY A 228 -18.76 9.60 -15.17
N ASP A 229 -18.31 9.52 -16.42
CA ASP A 229 -18.59 8.40 -17.32
C ASP A 229 -17.60 7.23 -17.22
N VAL A 230 -16.48 7.38 -16.50
CA VAL A 230 -15.41 6.37 -16.46
C VAL A 230 -15.58 5.44 -15.26
N THR A 231 -15.57 4.14 -15.51
CA THR A 231 -15.45 3.14 -14.44
C THR A 231 -14.01 2.70 -14.27
N TRP A 232 -13.50 2.84 -13.05
CA TRP A 232 -12.11 2.60 -12.69
C TRP A 232 -11.92 1.28 -11.97
N ARG A 233 -10.85 0.57 -12.33
CA ARG A 233 -10.27 -0.54 -11.57
C ARG A 233 -8.81 -0.27 -11.31
N VAL A 234 -8.50 0.10 -10.07
CA VAL A 234 -7.13 0.45 -9.65
C VAL A 234 -6.58 -0.65 -8.76
N ALA A 235 -5.64 -1.42 -9.27
CA ALA A 235 -4.97 -2.51 -8.57
C ALA A 235 -3.67 -2.04 -7.92
N ASN A 236 -3.62 -2.13 -6.60
CA ASN A 236 -2.42 -1.95 -5.77
C ASN A 236 -1.83 -3.31 -5.44
N THR A 237 -0.56 -3.56 -5.80
CA THR A 237 0.12 -4.83 -5.49
C THR A 237 1.55 -4.62 -5.02
N HIS A 238 2.07 -5.62 -4.33
CA HIS A 238 3.50 -5.81 -4.13
C HIS A 238 3.82 -7.24 -4.58
N LEU A 239 4.51 -7.41 -5.71
CA LEU A 239 4.82 -8.73 -6.27
C LEU A 239 5.95 -9.44 -5.51
N GLU A 240 6.19 -10.72 -5.84
CA GLU A 240 7.22 -11.51 -5.18
C GLU A 240 8.63 -10.90 -5.36
N SER A 241 9.29 -10.58 -4.24
CA SER A 241 10.65 -10.00 -4.24
C SER A 241 11.73 -11.04 -4.54
N LEU A 242 12.98 -10.59 -4.59
CA LEU A 242 14.16 -11.42 -4.84
C LEU A 242 14.14 -12.08 -6.23
N ASP A 243 14.96 -13.12 -6.43
CA ASP A 243 14.99 -13.90 -7.66
C ASP A 243 13.81 -14.89 -7.72
N ASN A 244 12.61 -14.37 -7.98
CA ASN A 244 11.36 -15.14 -8.04
C ASN A 244 10.55 -14.85 -9.32
N SER A 245 11.23 -14.66 -10.46
CA SER A 245 10.59 -14.33 -11.75
C SER A 245 9.41 -15.26 -12.13
N PRO A 246 9.51 -16.61 -12.01
CA PRO A 246 8.38 -17.49 -12.34
C PRO A 246 7.13 -17.29 -11.45
N THR A 247 7.33 -16.85 -10.21
CA THR A 247 6.22 -16.53 -9.31
C THR A 247 5.59 -15.20 -9.73
N ARG A 248 6.39 -14.16 -9.97
CA ARG A 248 5.90 -12.86 -10.45
C ARG A 248 5.12 -12.97 -11.75
N GLU A 249 5.60 -13.76 -12.71
CA GLU A 249 4.90 -14.02 -13.97
C GLU A 249 3.48 -14.58 -13.73
N LYS A 250 3.36 -15.57 -12.84
CA LYS A 250 2.05 -16.15 -12.47
C LYS A 250 1.15 -15.13 -11.77
N GLN A 251 1.72 -14.32 -10.88
CA GLN A 251 0.99 -13.26 -10.18
C GLN A 251 0.44 -12.23 -11.18
N LEU A 252 1.26 -11.76 -12.12
CA LEU A 252 0.86 -10.83 -13.17
C LEU A 252 -0.31 -11.39 -14.00
N LYS A 253 -0.20 -12.65 -14.45
CA LYS A 253 -1.28 -13.32 -15.21
C LYS A 253 -2.61 -13.30 -14.45
N ILE A 254 -2.59 -13.64 -13.16
CA ILE A 254 -3.78 -13.61 -12.29
C ILE A 254 -4.32 -12.19 -12.15
N ILE A 255 -3.45 -11.21 -11.92
CA ILE A 255 -3.85 -9.79 -11.77
C ILE A 255 -4.52 -9.28 -13.03
N PHE A 256 -3.96 -9.55 -14.21
CA PHE A 256 -4.54 -9.11 -15.48
C PHE A 256 -5.85 -9.84 -15.80
N GLU A 257 -6.00 -11.10 -15.40
CA GLU A 257 -7.29 -11.80 -15.47
C GLU A 257 -8.35 -11.09 -14.60
N ILE A 258 -8.01 -10.74 -13.36
CA ILE A 258 -8.88 -9.97 -12.45
C ILE A 258 -9.27 -8.62 -13.08
N LEU A 259 -8.28 -7.85 -13.55
CA LEU A 259 -8.50 -6.52 -14.13
C LEU A 259 -9.27 -6.55 -15.45
N SER A 260 -9.20 -7.65 -16.21
CA SER A 260 -9.96 -7.79 -17.45
C SER A 260 -11.47 -7.97 -17.26
N GLY A 261 -11.92 -8.22 -16.02
CA GLY A 261 -13.34 -8.49 -15.72
C GLY A 261 -13.86 -9.82 -16.27
N ARG A 262 -12.99 -10.67 -16.81
CA ARG A 262 -13.37 -11.98 -17.39
C ARG A 262 -13.62 -13.08 -16.35
N ASN A 263 -13.48 -12.78 -15.07
CA ASN A 263 -13.78 -13.74 -14.01
C ASN A 263 -15.29 -14.03 -13.97
N LYS A 264 -15.66 -15.21 -14.48
CA LYS A 264 -17.01 -15.78 -14.39
C LYS A 264 -17.46 -15.80 -12.93
N GLY A 265 -18.32 -14.86 -12.54
CA GLY A 265 -18.87 -14.77 -11.19
C GLY A 265 -18.80 -13.39 -10.54
N ASP A 266 -18.13 -12.41 -11.15
CA ASP A 266 -18.23 -11.03 -10.69
C ASP A 266 -19.40 -10.31 -11.35
N ALA A 267 -20.61 -10.68 -10.93
CA ALA A 267 -21.86 -10.22 -11.51
C ALA A 267 -21.99 -8.68 -11.55
N ARG A 268 -21.24 -7.92 -10.74
CA ARG A 268 -21.31 -6.45 -10.73
C ARG A 268 -20.88 -5.81 -12.06
N TRP A 269 -19.98 -6.44 -12.82
CA TRP A 269 -19.62 -5.94 -14.15
C TRP A 269 -20.71 -6.21 -15.19
N GLU A 270 -21.41 -7.34 -15.03
CA GLU A 270 -22.56 -7.69 -15.86
C GLU A 270 -23.84 -6.96 -15.44
N VAL A 271 -23.91 -6.37 -14.24
CA VAL A 271 -25.15 -5.78 -13.68
C VAL A 271 -25.62 -4.53 -14.44
N ASN A 272 -24.79 -3.91 -15.27
CA ASN A 272 -25.28 -2.91 -16.22
C ASN A 272 -25.76 -3.49 -17.56
N GLY A 273 -25.65 -4.80 -17.80
CA GLY A 273 -26.24 -5.58 -18.92
C GLY A 273 -25.87 -5.14 -20.34
N LYS A 274 -25.15 -4.02 -20.44
CA LYS A 274 -24.76 -3.23 -21.61
C LYS A 274 -23.50 -2.41 -21.28
N GLY A 275 -22.70 -2.86 -20.30
CA GLY A 275 -21.52 -2.14 -19.83
C GLY A 275 -20.63 -1.82 -21.02
N ASP A 276 -20.64 -0.55 -21.43
CA ASP A 276 -19.84 -0.10 -22.55
C ASP A 276 -18.38 -0.21 -22.14
N THR A 277 -17.74 -1.32 -22.55
CA THR A 277 -16.32 -1.58 -22.29
C THR A 277 -15.43 -0.43 -22.78
N ASN A 278 -15.95 0.46 -23.64
CA ASN A 278 -15.23 1.64 -24.06
C ASN A 278 -15.05 2.66 -22.92
N LYS A 279 -15.91 2.67 -21.89
CA LYS A 279 -15.84 3.65 -20.77
C LYS A 279 -15.07 3.15 -19.54
N CYS A 280 -14.17 2.19 -19.73
CA CYS A 280 -13.51 1.49 -18.63
C CYS A 280 -12.01 1.80 -18.60
N ALA A 281 -11.46 1.94 -17.41
CA ALA A 281 -10.04 2.17 -17.19
C ALA A 281 -9.52 1.22 -16.12
N SER A 282 -8.49 0.43 -16.47
CA SER A 282 -7.80 -0.44 -15.54
C SER A 282 -6.37 0.03 -15.36
N LEU A 283 -5.96 0.24 -14.11
CA LEU A 283 -4.63 0.70 -13.74
C LEU A 283 -4.03 -0.31 -12.75
N LEU A 284 -2.91 -0.93 -13.12
CA LEU A 284 -2.08 -1.70 -12.20
C LEU A 284 -0.91 -0.83 -11.75
N LEU A 285 -0.72 -0.68 -10.45
CA LEU A 285 0.43 0.01 -9.89
C LEU A 285 0.95 -0.65 -8.61
N GLY A 286 2.19 -0.33 -8.26
CA GLY A 286 2.84 -0.86 -7.07
C GLY A 286 4.29 -1.21 -7.33
N ASP A 287 4.89 -1.81 -6.31
CA ASP A 287 6.20 -2.44 -6.39
C ASP A 287 6.07 -3.80 -7.10
N LEU A 288 6.46 -3.82 -8.37
CA LEU A 288 6.39 -5.02 -9.18
C LEU A 288 7.63 -5.91 -9.03
N ASN A 289 8.67 -5.49 -8.29
CA ASN A 289 9.90 -6.24 -8.07
C ASN A 289 10.64 -6.73 -9.34
N PHE A 290 10.41 -6.08 -10.49
CA PHE A 290 11.21 -6.29 -11.71
C PHE A 290 11.44 -4.96 -12.42
N ASP A 291 12.61 -4.80 -13.02
CA ASP A 291 13.00 -3.56 -13.70
C ASP A 291 12.47 -3.57 -15.13
N ALA A 292 11.45 -2.75 -15.40
CA ALA A 292 10.87 -2.64 -16.73
C ALA A 292 11.83 -2.07 -17.79
N ASN A 293 12.95 -1.45 -17.38
CA ASN A 293 13.97 -0.98 -18.31
C ASN A 293 14.98 -2.09 -18.67
N ASN A 294 14.94 -3.25 -18.02
CA ASN A 294 15.89 -4.34 -18.23
C ASN A 294 15.21 -5.60 -18.76
N LEU A 295 14.90 -5.56 -20.06
CA LEU A 295 14.24 -6.66 -20.78
C LEU A 295 15.04 -7.97 -20.78
N ASP A 296 16.37 -7.88 -20.72
CA ASP A 296 17.24 -9.06 -20.71
C ASP A 296 17.16 -9.79 -19.36
N MET A 297 17.03 -9.07 -18.24
CA MET A 297 16.92 -9.68 -16.91
C MET A 297 15.50 -10.14 -16.57
N PHE A 298 14.46 -9.48 -17.09
CA PHE A 298 13.06 -9.75 -16.74
C PHE A 298 12.15 -10.04 -17.94
N PRO A 299 12.53 -10.94 -18.86
CA PRO A 299 11.76 -11.17 -20.08
C PRO A 299 10.40 -11.82 -19.80
N HIS A 300 10.29 -12.65 -18.76
CA HIS A 300 9.07 -13.38 -18.43
C HIS A 300 7.99 -12.45 -17.85
N GLU A 301 8.36 -11.57 -16.94
CA GLU A 301 7.46 -10.57 -16.37
C GLU A 301 6.98 -9.60 -17.44
N GLN A 302 7.88 -9.11 -18.29
CA GLN A 302 7.49 -8.22 -19.39
C GLN A 302 6.54 -8.91 -20.39
N ALA A 303 6.82 -10.17 -20.75
CA ALA A 303 5.96 -10.94 -21.65
C ALA A 303 4.59 -11.27 -21.04
N ALA A 304 4.46 -11.24 -19.71
CA ALA A 304 3.19 -11.45 -19.03
C ALA A 304 2.27 -10.20 -19.06
N ILE A 305 2.81 -9.02 -19.39
CA ILE A 305 2.01 -7.80 -19.53
C ILE A 305 1.23 -7.84 -20.84
N PRO A 306 -0.12 -7.78 -20.82
CA PRO A 306 -0.91 -7.76 -22.03
C PRO A 306 -0.59 -6.54 -22.89
N VAL A 307 -0.54 -6.71 -24.21
CA VAL A 307 -0.17 -5.66 -25.18
C VAL A 307 -1.01 -4.37 -25.13
N HIS A 308 -2.21 -4.42 -24.54
CA HIS A 308 -3.11 -3.28 -24.40
C HIS A 308 -2.92 -2.51 -23.07
N TYR A 309 -2.00 -2.96 -22.21
CA TYR A 309 -1.49 -2.18 -21.09
C TYR A 309 -0.24 -1.44 -21.52
N ARG A 310 -0.19 -0.15 -21.18
CA ARG A 310 0.92 0.75 -21.49
C ARG A 310 1.58 1.18 -20.19
N ASP A 311 2.91 1.19 -20.18
CA ASP A 311 3.67 1.75 -19.07
C ASP A 311 3.56 3.27 -19.11
N CYS A 312 2.93 3.85 -18.07
CA CYS A 312 2.70 5.30 -17.98
C CYS A 312 4.02 6.09 -17.99
N TRP A 313 5.13 5.53 -17.46
CA TRP A 313 6.43 6.20 -17.50
C TRP A 313 6.94 6.31 -18.93
N ILE A 314 6.93 5.20 -19.66
CA ILE A 314 7.38 5.14 -21.05
C ILE A 314 6.45 5.96 -21.96
N GLU A 315 5.14 5.96 -21.71
CA GLU A 315 4.19 6.74 -22.50
C GLU A 315 4.44 8.26 -22.38
N ILE A 316 4.79 8.76 -21.19
CA ILE A 316 5.04 10.19 -20.96
C ILE A 316 6.45 10.62 -21.34
N HIS A 317 7.48 9.84 -20.98
CA HIS A 317 8.88 10.24 -21.14
C HIS A 317 9.54 9.63 -22.39
N GLY A 318 8.86 8.72 -23.08
CA GLY A 318 9.42 7.94 -24.18
C GLY A 318 10.31 6.78 -23.71
N VAL A 319 10.76 5.96 -24.66
CA VAL A 319 11.80 4.96 -24.42
C VAL A 319 13.15 5.67 -24.49
N THR A 320 13.81 5.86 -23.35
CA THR A 320 15.17 6.40 -23.30
C THR A 320 16.13 5.30 -23.73
N SER A 321 16.51 5.30 -25.01
CA SER A 321 17.61 4.48 -25.52
C SER A 321 18.92 5.01 -24.95
N GLY A 322 19.30 4.58 -23.74
CA GLY A 322 20.60 4.97 -23.18
C GLY A 322 20.81 4.86 -21.66
N GLY A 323 19.84 4.42 -20.86
CA GLY A 323 20.05 4.23 -19.42
C GLY A 323 20.50 5.52 -18.73
N SER A 324 19.85 6.64 -19.04
CA SER A 324 20.20 7.89 -18.35
C SER A 324 19.93 7.70 -16.84
N SER A 325 20.72 8.35 -16.00
CA SER A 325 20.63 8.23 -14.53
C SER A 325 19.29 8.72 -13.94
N ASN A 326 18.32 9.13 -14.77
CA ASN A 326 17.00 9.61 -14.40
C ASN A 326 15.83 8.82 -15.04
N ASP A 327 16.07 7.61 -15.56
CA ASP A 327 15.11 6.77 -16.30
C ASP A 327 13.99 6.15 -15.44
N GLY A 328 13.34 6.97 -14.60
CA GLY A 328 12.23 6.54 -13.75
C GLY A 328 12.64 5.64 -12.60
N ILE A 329 13.93 5.62 -12.26
CA ILE A 329 14.46 4.88 -11.10
C ILE A 329 13.63 5.20 -9.87
N THR A 330 13.07 4.16 -9.28
CA THR A 330 12.24 4.21 -8.07
C THR A 330 12.97 3.62 -6.87
N VAL A 331 14.01 2.81 -7.09
CA VAL A 331 14.91 2.36 -6.03
C VAL A 331 16.34 2.77 -6.42
N PRO A 332 16.97 3.72 -5.71
CA PRO A 332 18.29 4.23 -6.08
C PRO A 332 19.39 3.17 -5.92
N VAL A 333 19.20 2.22 -5.01
CA VAL A 333 20.14 1.13 -4.76
C VAL A 333 19.36 -0.14 -4.43
N CYS A 334 19.29 -1.08 -5.37
CA CYS A 334 18.65 -2.37 -5.16
C CYS A 334 19.65 -3.40 -4.61
N ASP A 335 19.25 -4.12 -3.57
CA ASP A 335 20.08 -5.14 -2.92
C ASP A 335 20.53 -6.26 -3.87
N MET A 336 19.73 -6.58 -4.89
CA MET A 336 20.04 -7.64 -5.85
C MET A 336 21.03 -7.21 -6.92
N SER A 337 20.80 -6.06 -7.55
CA SER A 337 21.62 -5.58 -8.67
C SER A 337 22.82 -4.75 -8.21
N GLY A 338 22.79 -4.27 -6.96
CA GLY A 338 23.75 -3.31 -6.43
C GLY A 338 23.72 -1.97 -7.18
N GLY A 339 22.62 -1.65 -7.84
CA GLY A 339 22.44 -0.47 -8.68
C GLY A 339 20.99 0.02 -8.68
N PRO A 340 20.73 1.17 -9.30
CA PRO A 340 19.39 1.73 -9.39
C PRO A 340 18.48 0.87 -10.27
N VAL A 341 17.21 0.76 -9.91
CA VAL A 341 16.18 0.00 -10.67
C VAL A 341 14.84 0.74 -10.65
N ARG A 342 13.99 0.44 -11.65
CA ARG A 342 12.60 0.92 -11.72
C ARG A 342 11.63 -0.24 -11.49
N ILE A 343 11.42 -0.59 -10.22
CA ILE A 343 10.53 -1.70 -9.84
C ILE A 343 9.11 -1.25 -9.52
N ASP A 344 8.93 -0.02 -9.02
CA ASP A 344 7.62 0.62 -8.99
C ASP A 344 7.18 1.06 -10.38
N GLN A 345 6.01 0.60 -10.82
CA GLN A 345 5.47 0.85 -12.14
C GLN A 345 3.99 1.23 -12.08
N ALA A 346 3.51 1.86 -13.15
CA ALA A 346 2.09 2.11 -13.37
C ALA A 346 1.73 1.71 -14.80
N LEU A 347 0.89 0.69 -14.94
CA LEU A 347 0.46 0.11 -16.21
C LEU A 347 -1.02 0.44 -16.42
N LEU A 348 -1.32 1.24 -17.43
CA LEU A 348 -2.69 1.67 -17.76
C LEU A 348 -3.22 0.92 -18.97
N SER A 349 -4.46 0.45 -18.87
CA SER A 349 -5.26 0.06 -20.01
C SER A 349 -6.56 0.83 -20.05
N SER A 350 -6.70 1.67 -21.07
CA SER A 350 -7.95 2.36 -21.39
C SER A 350 -7.95 2.90 -22.82
N LYS A 351 -9.17 3.12 -23.33
CA LYS A 351 -9.46 3.86 -24.57
C LYS A 351 -9.95 5.29 -24.31
N VAL A 352 -10.43 5.59 -23.10
CA VAL A 352 -11.08 6.86 -22.77
C VAL A 352 -10.23 7.76 -21.89
N VAL A 353 -9.16 7.22 -21.29
CA VAL A 353 -8.22 7.99 -20.49
C VAL A 353 -6.78 7.69 -20.90
N ARG A 354 -5.88 8.64 -20.64
CA ARG A 354 -4.44 8.52 -20.86
C ARG A 354 -3.66 9.18 -19.72
N PRO A 355 -2.44 8.71 -19.40
CA PRO A 355 -1.56 9.47 -18.53
C PRO A 355 -1.28 10.82 -19.20
N ILE A 356 -1.24 11.89 -18.40
CA ILE A 356 -0.81 13.22 -18.84
C ILE A 356 0.41 13.72 -18.06
N LEU A 357 0.69 13.11 -16.91
CA LEU A 357 1.87 13.39 -16.11
C LEU A 357 2.24 12.14 -15.31
N ILE A 358 3.54 11.93 -15.13
CA ILE A 358 4.09 10.96 -14.19
C ILE A 358 5.37 11.51 -13.57
N ALA A 359 5.47 11.44 -12.24
CA ALA A 359 6.55 12.02 -11.47
C ALA A 359 6.95 11.10 -10.31
N ARG A 360 8.20 11.23 -9.87
CA ARG A 360 8.70 10.56 -8.66
C ARG A 360 8.46 11.46 -7.45
N LEU A 361 8.16 10.86 -6.30
CA LEU A 361 7.94 11.50 -5.02
C LEU A 361 9.01 11.06 -4.01
N GLY A 362 9.27 11.90 -3.01
CA GLY A 362 10.14 11.54 -1.89
C GLY A 362 11.62 11.39 -2.20
N MET A 363 12.10 12.04 -3.28
CA MET A 363 13.54 12.12 -3.60
C MET A 363 14.31 13.07 -2.66
N GLU A 364 13.61 13.89 -1.88
CA GLU A 364 14.20 14.82 -0.94
C GLU A 364 14.56 14.14 0.39
N SER A 365 15.66 14.57 1.01
CA SER A 365 16.00 14.09 2.34
C SER A 365 15.02 14.63 3.40
N PHE A 366 14.60 13.80 4.35
CA PHE A 366 13.78 14.30 5.46
C PHE A 366 14.53 15.26 6.39
N LYS A 367 15.88 15.25 6.37
CA LYS A 367 16.69 16.26 7.09
C LYS A 367 16.48 17.66 6.52
N SER A 368 16.25 17.81 5.21
CA SER A 368 15.91 19.12 4.62
C SER A 368 14.47 19.52 4.91
N MET A 369 13.55 18.56 5.04
CA MET A 369 12.14 18.83 5.35
C MET A 369 11.92 19.38 6.77
N GLY A 370 12.76 19.01 7.75
CA GLY A 370 12.62 19.38 9.16
C GLY A 370 12.94 20.84 9.51
N LYS A 371 13.49 21.66 8.60
CA LYS A 371 13.67 23.10 8.84
C LYS A 371 12.39 23.92 8.67
N ALA A 372 11.35 23.36 8.05
CA ALA A 372 10.11 24.07 7.73
C ALA A 372 8.94 23.76 8.69
N GLY A 373 9.08 22.77 9.58
CA GLY A 373 8.07 22.44 10.59
C GLY A 373 8.68 21.52 11.63
N SER A 374 8.42 21.78 12.91
CA SER A 374 9.03 21.06 14.02
C SER A 374 8.61 19.58 14.00
N ILE A 375 9.39 18.72 13.34
CA ILE A 375 9.39 17.29 13.65
C ILE A 375 9.72 17.23 15.14
N ASN A 376 8.76 16.74 15.93
CA ASN A 376 8.85 16.78 17.38
C ASN A 376 10.16 16.14 17.82
N SER A 377 11.07 16.93 18.41
CA SER A 377 12.41 16.45 18.81
C SER A 377 12.34 15.28 19.79
N ASP A 378 11.18 15.10 20.43
CA ASP A 378 10.87 13.97 21.31
C ASP A 378 10.78 12.62 20.56
N VAL A 379 10.38 12.60 19.28
CA VAL A 379 10.32 11.36 18.48
C VAL A 379 11.73 10.88 18.15
N LEU A 380 12.61 11.80 17.74
CA LEU A 380 14.01 11.49 17.44
C LEU A 380 14.80 11.11 18.71
N SER A 381 14.46 11.68 19.87
CA SER A 381 15.15 11.37 21.13
C SER A 381 14.74 10.01 21.73
N ARG A 382 13.47 9.59 21.56
CA ARG A 382 12.99 8.26 22.01
C ARG A 382 13.65 7.10 21.26
N ASN A 383 13.99 7.27 19.99
CA ASN A 383 14.61 6.21 19.19
C ASN A 383 16.10 5.96 19.51
N LYS A 384 16.85 6.97 19.99
CA LYS A 384 18.29 6.81 20.28
C LYS A 384 18.61 5.82 21.41
N ASN A 385 17.64 5.51 22.27
CA ASN A 385 17.83 4.63 23.42
C ASN A 385 17.37 3.18 23.19
N ARG A 386 16.84 2.85 22.00
CA ARG A 386 16.58 1.46 21.60
C ARG A 386 17.75 0.96 20.75
N GLN A 387 18.79 0.43 21.41
CA GLN A 387 19.74 -0.43 20.71
C GLN A 387 19.02 -1.74 20.36
N ASP A 388 18.62 -1.86 19.10
CA ASP A 388 18.04 -3.11 18.58
C ASP A 388 19.19 -4.11 18.32
N PRO A 389 19.18 -5.33 18.89
CA PRO A 389 20.26 -6.30 18.71
C PRO A 389 20.20 -7.03 17.36
N TRP A 390 19.46 -6.52 16.38
CA TRP A 390 19.33 -7.15 15.07
C TRP A 390 20.54 -6.82 14.19
N ILE A 391 21.56 -7.67 14.27
CA ILE A 391 22.57 -7.84 13.24
C ILE A 391 22.03 -8.93 12.29
N PRO A 392 21.91 -8.70 10.98
CA PRO A 392 21.44 -9.74 10.07
C PRO A 392 22.32 -10.97 10.23
N SER A 393 21.72 -12.11 10.56
CA SER A 393 22.42 -13.39 10.51
C SER A 393 22.96 -13.59 9.10
N LYS A 394 24.25 -13.96 9.00
CA LYS A 394 25.02 -14.20 7.77
C LYS A 394 24.12 -14.59 6.59
N PRO A 395 24.22 -13.89 5.45
CA PRO A 395 23.38 -14.21 4.32
C PRO A 395 23.64 -15.65 3.86
N CYS A 396 22.56 -16.41 3.63
CA CYS A 396 22.62 -17.73 3.02
C CYS A 396 23.10 -17.61 1.57
N PHE A 397 24.41 -17.63 1.36
CA PHE A 397 25.00 -17.75 0.04
C PHE A 397 25.99 -18.91 0.01
N GLU A 398 25.83 -19.77 -0.98
CA GLU A 398 26.79 -20.80 -1.34
C GLU A 398 28.14 -20.16 -1.70
N LYS A 399 29.23 -20.88 -1.36
CA LYS A 399 30.60 -20.40 -1.15
C LYS A 399 31.39 -19.99 -2.41
N THR A 400 30.77 -19.51 -3.48
CA THR A 400 31.49 -19.21 -4.73
C THR A 400 31.17 -17.84 -5.33
N LYS A 401 31.26 -16.77 -4.54
CA LYS A 401 31.35 -15.40 -5.09
C LYS A 401 32.76 -14.84 -4.98
N GLU A 402 33.23 -14.24 -6.07
CA GLU A 402 34.55 -13.61 -6.19
C GLU A 402 34.70 -12.48 -5.15
N LEU A 403 35.92 -12.27 -4.64
CA LEU A 403 36.26 -11.19 -3.70
C LEU A 403 35.73 -9.80 -4.11
N LYS A 404 35.62 -9.54 -5.42
CA LYS A 404 35.07 -8.31 -5.99
C LYS A 404 33.60 -8.08 -5.62
N ASP A 405 32.80 -9.13 -5.53
CA ASP A 405 31.40 -9.01 -5.11
C ASP A 405 31.28 -8.64 -3.64
N ILE A 406 32.19 -9.14 -2.80
CA ILE A 406 32.23 -8.81 -1.35
C ILE A 406 32.57 -7.34 -1.15
N GLU A 407 33.57 -6.82 -1.86
CA GLU A 407 33.94 -5.39 -1.78
C GLU A 407 32.83 -4.48 -2.32
N ARG A 408 32.20 -4.86 -3.44
CA ARG A 408 31.03 -4.14 -3.98
C ARG A 408 29.86 -4.13 -3.00
N MET A 409 29.56 -5.25 -2.35
CA MET A 409 28.50 -5.34 -1.33
C MET A 409 28.83 -4.47 -0.09
N ARG A 410 30.09 -4.42 0.35
CA ARG A 410 30.51 -3.56 1.48
C ARG A 410 30.37 -2.07 1.15
N ALA A 411 30.80 -1.65 -0.03
CA ALA A 411 30.63 -0.27 -0.48
C ALA A 411 29.14 0.11 -0.65
N CYS A 412 28.33 -0.83 -1.15
CA CYS A 412 26.88 -0.69 -1.22
C CYS A 412 26.27 -0.49 0.18
N SER A 413 26.65 -1.34 1.15
CA SER A 413 26.17 -1.27 2.54
C SER A 413 26.42 0.08 3.21
N ALA A 414 27.61 0.67 3.06
CA ALA A 414 27.91 1.98 3.67
C ALA A 414 27.10 3.12 3.02
N THR A 415 26.87 3.02 1.70
CA THR A 415 26.04 3.99 0.96
C THR A 415 24.57 3.87 1.36
N LEU A 416 24.09 2.63 1.49
CA LEU A 416 22.74 2.30 1.95
C LEU A 416 22.48 2.83 3.36
N GLU A 417 23.40 2.61 4.31
CA GLU A 417 23.25 3.12 5.67
C GLU A 417 23.04 4.64 5.71
N LYS A 418 23.77 5.39 4.87
CA LYS A 418 23.61 6.84 4.78
C LYS A 418 22.27 7.23 4.15
N LEU A 419 21.87 6.55 3.07
CA LEU A 419 20.57 6.77 2.41
C LEU A 419 19.40 6.49 3.37
N TYR A 420 19.47 5.40 4.13
CA TYR A 420 18.44 4.99 5.09
C TYR A 420 18.27 5.98 6.26
N ASP A 421 19.32 6.73 6.59
CA ASP A 421 19.27 7.79 7.59
C ASP A 421 18.80 9.14 7.03
N GLU A 422 18.54 9.23 5.73
CA GLU A 422 18.25 10.49 5.05
C GLU A 422 16.95 10.48 4.24
N LEU A 423 16.49 9.33 3.76
CA LEU A 423 15.29 9.21 2.92
C LEU A 423 14.05 8.72 3.69
N PRO A 424 12.83 9.13 3.28
CA PRO A 424 11.57 8.65 3.85
C PRO A 424 11.30 7.16 3.58
N SER A 425 11.93 6.58 2.57
CA SER A 425 11.89 5.16 2.21
C SER A 425 13.12 4.85 1.37
N ASP A 426 13.47 3.57 1.23
CA ASP A 426 14.42 3.10 0.22
C ASP A 426 13.83 3.11 -1.20
N HIS A 427 12.52 3.38 -1.31
CA HIS A 427 11.83 3.68 -2.56
C HIS A 427 11.47 5.17 -2.69
N TYR A 428 11.43 5.63 -3.94
CA TYR A 428 10.73 6.84 -4.35
C TYR A 428 9.31 6.47 -4.74
N GLY A 429 8.34 7.27 -4.28
CA GLY A 429 6.96 7.12 -4.68
C GLY A 429 6.76 7.46 -6.16
N LEU A 430 5.68 6.97 -6.74
CA LEU A 430 5.30 7.26 -8.12
C LEU A 430 3.93 7.95 -8.12
N MET A 431 3.86 9.17 -8.65
CA MET A 431 2.60 9.88 -8.87
C MET A 431 2.26 9.87 -10.36
N VAL A 432 1.07 9.43 -10.70
CA VAL A 432 0.52 9.47 -12.06
C VAL A 432 -0.72 10.35 -12.07
N VAL A 433 -0.82 11.25 -13.04
CA VAL A 433 -2.05 11.99 -13.32
C VAL A 433 -2.60 11.50 -14.65
N ILE A 434 -3.85 11.06 -14.61
CA ILE A 434 -4.57 10.47 -15.74
C ILE A 434 -5.71 11.41 -16.08
N SER A 435 -5.93 11.65 -17.37
CA SER A 435 -7.02 12.51 -17.85
C SER A 435 -7.86 11.80 -18.88
N SER A 436 -9.15 12.16 -18.97
CA SER A 436 -9.99 11.80 -20.10
C SER A 436 -9.33 12.29 -21.39
N VAL A 437 -9.38 11.44 -22.42
CA VAL A 437 -9.08 11.82 -23.77
C VAL A 437 -10.30 12.61 -24.25
N GLU A 438 -10.15 13.93 -24.41
CA GLU A 438 -11.11 14.66 -25.23
C GLU A 438 -11.07 13.99 -26.61
N VAL A 439 -12.21 13.47 -27.06
CA VAL A 439 -12.34 12.97 -28.42
C VAL A 439 -12.24 14.21 -29.30
N GLU A 440 -11.05 14.46 -29.84
CA GLU A 440 -10.80 15.52 -30.86
C GLU A 440 -11.74 15.37 -32.06
#